data_AF-A0A927UCI1-F1
#
_entry.id   AF-A0A927UCI1-F1
#
_cell.length_a   1.000
_cell.length_b   1.000
_cell.length_c   1.000
_cell.angle_alpha   90.00
_cell.angle_beta   90.00
_cell.angle_gamma   90.00
#
_symmetry.space_group_name_H-M   'P 1'
#
loop_
_entity.id
_entity.type
_entity.pdbx_description
1 polymer ?
#
loop_
_entity_poly.entity_id
_entity_poly.type
_entity_poly.pdbx_seq_one_letter_code
_entity_poly.pdbx_strand_id
1 'polypeptide(L)'
;MIGVNDYNHTFLRYVAAISAFFLVVLTIGGYQYYKHSQKVDELEESERRRKQQHVLFEQTADALAGAIDAKDKYTNGHSRRVAGYSEKIARAAGKTDEECEKVYFAALLHDVGKIGVPLEILQKTSRLSDEEFKQIKEHPVVGGNILSSIHDSPWLSIGARYHHEKYDGKGYPEGKKGRDIPEIARIIAVADAYDAMTSNRSYREAIPQHIVREELVKGSGSQFDPEYARIMIHMIDQDIEYKMKERISGSEAVNTDVLRCESIYHDCSGGIGISRRKTRIRLCSQPDGGTDKNESIPTIIIFDALDAHVHPGEEDNKYLLYYEYAQIRLDGKVKECNVRKSEVRFSNKDTDMEYPSLYDTQDGQRYMIEAVRNRDHIQLWISNEKEKFEVILALPCTSRYAYISITGEHLEVHNIKVNVDEDVTDWDAVPRIAEEISFIKDCPTGDIPNIQSDGPRLATTKGMLIGENMKLSFHEMSYPTARLVWHCPYFCIFTSSDGQVDGENYHEYLLLKMNGESWKSEEKVENTVNIELTEAFEGWDTWKEKNKQGLDCNVQIRRESDRVFLQTENLGVRIDSISIIQDCPEKVYIALTGDQCAITDIHIFNE
;
A
#
# COMPACT_ATOMS: atom_id res chain seq x y z
N MET A 1 -76.37 -54.61 49.71
CA MET A 1 -75.27 -54.83 48.74
C MET A 1 -75.65 -54.27 47.37
N ILE A 2 -75.79 -52.94 47.21
CA ILE A 2 -76.13 -52.31 45.90
C ILE A 2 -75.17 -51.16 45.53
N GLY A 3 -74.29 -50.70 46.43
CA GLY A 3 -73.46 -49.51 46.20
C GLY A 3 -72.07 -49.73 45.55
N VAL A 4 -71.63 -50.97 45.32
CA VAL A 4 -70.25 -51.24 44.86
C VAL A 4 -70.13 -51.33 43.34
N ASN A 5 -71.22 -51.64 42.61
CA ASN A 5 -71.18 -51.85 41.16
C ASN A 5 -71.24 -50.52 40.35
N ASP A 6 -72.03 -49.53 40.80
CA ASP A 6 -72.16 -48.22 40.10
C ASP A 6 -70.92 -47.32 40.26
N TYR A 7 -70.26 -47.40 41.41
CA TYR A 7 -69.01 -46.66 41.67
C TYR A 7 -67.88 -47.16 40.76
N ASN A 8 -67.79 -48.48 40.57
CA ASN A 8 -66.85 -49.10 39.64
C ASN A 8 -67.12 -48.67 38.20
N HIS A 9 -68.38 -48.62 37.75
CA HIS A 9 -68.71 -48.15 36.39
C HIS A 9 -68.39 -46.67 36.16
N THR A 10 -68.61 -45.80 37.15
CA THR A 10 -68.33 -44.36 37.04
C THR A 10 -66.82 -44.09 37.07
N PHE A 11 -66.09 -44.76 37.95
CA PHE A 11 -64.62 -44.71 38.00
C PHE A 11 -63.99 -45.21 36.69
N LEU A 12 -64.49 -46.34 36.15
CA LEU A 12 -64.01 -46.89 34.87
C LEU A 12 -64.25 -45.91 33.70
N ARG A 13 -65.37 -45.17 33.70
CA ARG A 13 -65.65 -44.11 32.71
C ARG A 13 -64.69 -42.93 32.80
N TYR A 14 -64.33 -42.48 34.01
CA TYR A 14 -63.34 -41.42 34.19
C TYR A 14 -61.95 -41.86 33.76
N VAL A 15 -61.53 -43.07 34.13
CA VAL A 15 -60.25 -43.64 33.69
C VAL A 15 -60.22 -43.75 32.16
N ALA A 16 -61.30 -44.21 31.53
CA ALA A 16 -61.41 -44.28 30.07
C ALA A 16 -61.36 -42.90 29.40
N ALA A 17 -62.03 -41.88 29.95
CA ALA A 17 -62.01 -40.52 29.43
C ALA A 17 -60.63 -39.85 29.55
N ILE A 18 -59.95 -40.04 30.69
CA ILE A 18 -58.58 -39.56 30.90
C ILE A 18 -57.62 -40.26 29.93
N SER A 19 -57.75 -41.58 29.78
CA SER A 19 -56.93 -42.36 28.85
C SER A 19 -57.15 -41.93 27.40
N ALA A 20 -58.40 -41.67 27.00
CA ALA A 20 -58.74 -41.15 25.68
C ALA A 20 -58.17 -39.74 25.46
N PHE A 21 -58.23 -38.86 26.47
CA PHE A 21 -57.63 -37.52 26.41
C PHE A 21 -56.11 -37.59 26.25
N PHE A 22 -55.42 -38.43 27.03
CA PHE A 22 -53.98 -38.66 26.87
C PHE A 22 -53.64 -39.18 25.47
N LEU A 23 -54.44 -40.09 24.93
CA LEU A 23 -54.25 -40.62 23.58
C LEU A 23 -54.43 -39.53 22.50
N VAL A 24 -55.40 -38.63 22.66
CA VAL A 24 -55.58 -37.45 21.79
C VAL A 24 -54.40 -36.48 21.90
N VAL A 25 -53.91 -36.18 23.11
CA VAL A 25 -52.75 -35.31 23.29
C VAL A 25 -51.49 -35.92 22.68
N LEU A 26 -51.25 -37.22 22.88
CA LEU A 26 -50.12 -37.94 22.30
C LEU A 26 -50.17 -37.99 20.77
N THR A 27 -51.35 -38.18 20.18
CA THR A 27 -51.52 -38.18 18.72
C THR A 27 -51.34 -36.79 18.12
N ILE A 28 -51.88 -35.74 18.73
CA ILE A 28 -51.67 -34.36 18.28
C ILE A 28 -50.21 -33.96 18.44
N GLY A 29 -49.59 -34.24 19.59
CA GLY A 29 -48.18 -33.97 19.86
C GLY A 29 -47.27 -34.73 18.89
N GLY A 30 -47.55 -36.01 18.63
CA GLY A 30 -46.85 -36.82 17.64
C GLY A 30 -46.99 -36.29 16.21
N TYR A 31 -48.18 -35.83 15.83
CA TYR A 31 -48.41 -35.20 14.52
C TYR A 31 -47.68 -33.86 14.37
N GLN A 32 -47.68 -33.02 15.42
CA GLN A 32 -46.94 -31.75 15.42
C GLN A 32 -45.44 -32.00 15.34
N TYR A 33 -44.92 -32.96 16.11
CA TYR A 33 -43.52 -33.38 16.05
C TYR A 33 -43.14 -33.88 14.66
N TYR A 34 -43.95 -34.77 14.07
CA TYR A 34 -43.75 -35.28 12.71
C TYR A 34 -43.70 -34.15 11.67
N LYS A 35 -44.65 -33.21 11.73
CA LYS A 35 -44.71 -32.06 10.81
C LYS A 35 -43.53 -31.09 11.00
N HIS A 36 -43.07 -30.91 12.24
CA HIS A 36 -41.88 -30.10 12.51
C HIS A 36 -40.62 -30.78 11.97
N SER A 37 -40.46 -32.09 12.19
CA SER A 37 -39.36 -32.88 11.64
C SER A 37 -39.30 -32.77 10.11
N GLN A 38 -40.42 -32.92 9.41
CA GLN A 38 -40.46 -32.75 7.95
C GLN A 38 -40.02 -31.36 7.49
N LYS A 39 -40.44 -30.30 8.18
CA LYS A 39 -40.01 -28.93 7.83
C LYS A 39 -38.52 -28.71 8.05
N VAL A 40 -37.95 -29.29 9.11
CA VAL A 40 -36.50 -29.22 9.37
C VAL A 40 -35.75 -29.95 8.25
N ASP A 41 -36.19 -31.15 7.88
CA ASP A 41 -35.59 -31.92 6.78
C ASP A 41 -35.67 -31.16 5.43
N GLU A 42 -36.82 -30.54 5.13
CA GLU A 42 -37.00 -29.70 3.92
C GLU A 42 -36.09 -28.46 3.90
N LEU A 43 -35.91 -27.81 5.05
CA LEU A 43 -35.00 -26.65 5.19
C LEU A 43 -33.55 -27.08 5.01
N GLU A 44 -33.11 -28.16 5.66
CA GLU A 44 -31.76 -28.70 5.50
C GLU A 44 -31.49 -29.11 4.04
N GLU A 45 -32.47 -29.72 3.36
CA GLU A 45 -32.33 -30.08 1.96
C GLU A 45 -32.26 -28.84 1.05
N SER A 46 -33.08 -27.83 1.32
CA SER A 46 -33.02 -26.55 0.61
C SER A 46 -31.68 -25.85 0.79
N GLU A 47 -31.14 -25.81 2.01
CA GLU A 47 -29.81 -25.27 2.29
C GLU A 47 -28.71 -26.06 1.58
N ARG A 48 -28.77 -27.40 1.58
CA ARG A 48 -27.82 -28.24 0.84
C ARG A 48 -27.88 -27.97 -0.66
N ARG A 49 -29.08 -27.87 -1.25
CA ARG A 49 -29.25 -27.55 -2.66
C ARG A 49 -28.69 -26.16 -2.99
N ARG A 50 -28.96 -25.15 -2.14
CA ARG A 50 -28.42 -23.80 -2.30
C ARG A 50 -26.89 -23.80 -2.25
N LYS A 51 -26.28 -24.50 -1.28
CA LYS A 51 -24.82 -24.67 -1.19
C LYS A 51 -24.26 -25.38 -2.42
N GLN A 52 -24.91 -26.43 -2.91
CA GLN A 52 -24.47 -27.14 -4.11
C GLN A 52 -24.56 -26.27 -5.38
N GLN A 53 -25.64 -25.50 -5.54
CA GLN A 53 -25.78 -24.55 -6.65
C GLN A 53 -24.70 -23.46 -6.59
N HIS A 54 -24.43 -22.96 -5.39
CA HIS A 54 -23.39 -21.96 -5.15
C HIS A 54 -21.99 -22.47 -5.49
N VAL A 55 -21.61 -23.65 -4.97
CA VAL A 55 -20.33 -24.29 -5.30
C VAL A 55 -20.19 -24.57 -6.79
N LEU A 56 -21.26 -25.04 -7.45
CA LEU A 56 -21.24 -25.28 -8.89
C LEU A 56 -21.05 -23.97 -9.68
N PHE A 57 -21.70 -22.89 -9.26
CA PHE A 57 -21.54 -21.57 -9.86
C PHE A 57 -20.10 -21.08 -9.72
N GLU A 58 -19.53 -21.15 -8.52
CA GLU A 58 -18.13 -20.78 -8.25
C GLU A 58 -17.16 -21.56 -9.14
N GLN A 59 -17.29 -22.90 -9.16
CA GLN A 59 -16.44 -23.77 -9.98
C GLN A 59 -16.56 -23.48 -11.48
N THR A 60 -17.76 -23.17 -11.96
CA THR A 60 -18.01 -22.84 -13.36
C THR A 60 -17.42 -21.48 -13.72
N ALA A 61 -17.57 -20.47 -12.87
CA ALA A 61 -16.98 -19.16 -13.06
C ALA A 61 -15.45 -19.23 -13.06
N ASP A 62 -14.86 -19.96 -12.12
CA ASP A 62 -13.41 -20.21 -12.04
C ASP A 62 -12.87 -20.92 -13.29
N ALA A 63 -13.60 -21.92 -13.80
CA ALA A 63 -13.22 -22.63 -15.02
C ALA A 63 -13.28 -21.73 -16.26
N LEU A 64 -14.29 -20.87 -16.37
CA LEU A 64 -14.41 -19.89 -17.44
C LEU A 64 -13.28 -18.85 -17.38
N ALA A 65 -13.02 -18.28 -16.21
CA ALA A 65 -11.92 -17.35 -16.00
C ALA A 65 -10.57 -17.99 -16.35
N GLY A 66 -10.32 -19.22 -15.87
CA GLY A 66 -9.10 -19.97 -16.19
C GLY A 66 -8.95 -20.27 -17.69
N ALA A 67 -10.03 -20.51 -18.42
CA ALA A 67 -9.99 -20.73 -19.86
C ALA A 67 -9.64 -19.45 -20.63
N ILE A 68 -10.12 -18.29 -20.18
CA ILE A 68 -9.78 -16.97 -20.75
C ILE A 68 -8.32 -16.65 -20.44
N ASP A 69 -7.90 -16.81 -19.18
CA ASP A 69 -6.53 -16.60 -18.73
C ASP A 69 -5.54 -17.52 -19.46
N ALA A 70 -5.94 -18.74 -19.86
CA ALA A 70 -5.10 -19.65 -20.64
C ALA A 70 -4.94 -19.23 -22.12
N LYS A 71 -5.93 -18.52 -22.68
CA LYS A 71 -5.87 -17.99 -24.05
C LYS A 71 -4.91 -16.80 -24.14
N ASP A 72 -4.93 -15.95 -23.12
CA ASP A 72 -4.05 -14.79 -22.99
C ASP A 72 -2.89 -15.13 -22.04
N LYS A 73 -1.72 -15.48 -22.62
CA LYS A 73 -0.50 -15.85 -21.89
C LYS A 73 -0.07 -14.83 -20.83
N TYR A 74 -0.61 -13.60 -20.86
CA TYR A 74 -0.27 -12.49 -19.98
C TYR A 74 -1.22 -12.33 -18.78
N THR A 75 -2.22 -13.21 -18.64
CA THR A 75 -3.27 -13.10 -17.62
C THR A 75 -3.33 -14.28 -16.66
N ASN A 76 -2.30 -15.12 -16.55
CA ASN A 76 -2.37 -16.28 -15.66
C ASN A 76 -2.63 -15.87 -14.20
N GLY A 77 -3.85 -16.12 -13.71
CA GLY A 77 -4.28 -15.74 -12.36
C GLY A 77 -4.69 -14.26 -12.22
N HIS A 78 -4.64 -13.47 -13.29
CA HIS A 78 -5.05 -12.06 -13.33
C HIS A 78 -6.51 -11.90 -12.90
N SER A 79 -7.41 -12.66 -13.52
CA SER A 79 -8.85 -12.59 -13.23
C SER A 79 -9.15 -12.84 -11.75
N ARG A 80 -8.43 -13.79 -11.11
CA ARG A 80 -8.54 -14.07 -9.67
C ARG A 80 -7.97 -12.95 -8.80
N ARG A 81 -6.82 -12.37 -9.18
CA ARG A 81 -6.21 -11.26 -8.43
C ARG A 81 -7.10 -10.02 -8.48
N VAL A 82 -7.60 -9.65 -9.65
CA VAL A 82 -8.56 -8.55 -9.84
C VAL A 82 -9.83 -8.79 -9.03
N ALA A 83 -10.36 -10.02 -9.02
CA ALA A 83 -11.51 -10.37 -8.19
C ALA A 83 -11.25 -10.19 -6.69
N GLY A 84 -10.11 -10.67 -6.19
CA GLY A 84 -9.72 -10.51 -4.79
C GLY A 84 -9.47 -9.05 -4.39
N TYR A 85 -8.86 -8.24 -5.26
CA TYR A 85 -8.69 -6.80 -5.01
C TYR A 85 -10.04 -6.08 -5.01
N SER A 86 -10.93 -6.40 -5.96
CA SER A 86 -12.26 -5.81 -6.06
C SER A 86 -13.12 -6.11 -4.83
N GLU A 87 -13.08 -7.34 -4.32
CA GLU A 87 -13.77 -7.74 -3.09
C GLU A 87 -13.26 -6.95 -1.88
N LYS A 88 -11.93 -6.81 -1.73
CA LYS A 88 -11.33 -6.03 -0.64
C LYS A 88 -11.72 -4.56 -0.70
N ILE A 89 -11.75 -3.96 -1.90
CA ILE A 89 -12.21 -2.58 -2.08
C ILE A 89 -13.67 -2.46 -1.67
N ALA A 90 -14.55 -3.36 -2.14
CA ALA A 90 -15.97 -3.35 -1.81
C ALA A 90 -16.20 -3.48 -0.29
N ARG A 91 -15.48 -4.39 0.37
CA ARG A 91 -15.56 -4.59 1.82
C ARG A 91 -15.12 -3.35 2.59
N ALA A 92 -14.01 -2.73 2.19
CA ALA A 92 -13.53 -1.49 2.79
C ALA A 92 -14.46 -0.28 2.50
N ALA A 93 -15.26 -0.34 1.44
CA ALA A 93 -16.34 0.62 1.17
C ALA A 93 -17.61 0.38 2.01
N GLY A 94 -17.60 -0.59 2.93
CA GLY A 94 -18.73 -0.88 3.82
C GLY A 94 -19.84 -1.73 3.19
N LYS A 95 -19.54 -2.46 2.11
CA LYS A 95 -20.50 -3.36 1.46
C LYS A 95 -20.76 -4.62 2.29
N THR A 96 -21.96 -5.18 2.16
CA THR A 96 -22.33 -6.46 2.76
C THR A 96 -21.57 -7.62 2.12
N ASP A 97 -21.50 -8.77 2.79
CA ASP A 97 -20.84 -9.96 2.24
C ASP A 97 -21.45 -10.39 0.89
N GLU A 98 -22.77 -10.29 0.74
CA GLU A 98 -23.46 -10.61 -0.51
C GLU A 98 -23.07 -9.64 -1.65
N GLU A 99 -22.92 -8.35 -1.36
CA GLU A 99 -22.46 -7.37 -2.35
C GLU A 99 -20.99 -7.57 -2.72
N CYS A 100 -20.14 -7.90 -1.74
CA CYS A 100 -18.73 -8.22 -1.97
C CYS A 100 -18.59 -9.44 -2.90
N GLU A 101 -19.40 -10.47 -2.68
CA GLU A 101 -19.44 -11.67 -3.53
C GLU A 101 -19.88 -11.34 -4.97
N LYS A 102 -20.90 -10.49 -5.15
CA LYS A 102 -21.33 -10.03 -6.48
C LYS A 102 -20.20 -9.29 -7.21
N VAL A 103 -19.47 -8.42 -6.50
CA VAL A 103 -18.30 -7.72 -7.04
C VAL A 103 -17.21 -8.71 -7.41
N TYR A 104 -16.91 -9.68 -6.55
CA TYR A 104 -15.90 -10.71 -6.81
C TYR A 104 -16.18 -11.47 -8.10
N PHE A 105 -17.40 -12.01 -8.28
CA PHE A 105 -17.72 -12.78 -9.49
C PHE A 105 -17.83 -11.92 -10.75
N ALA A 106 -18.34 -10.70 -10.65
CA ALA A 106 -18.34 -9.77 -11.77
C ALA A 106 -16.91 -9.40 -12.22
N ALA A 107 -16.00 -9.23 -11.26
CA ALA A 107 -14.58 -9.00 -11.52
C ALA A 107 -13.89 -10.23 -12.09
N LEU A 108 -14.17 -11.44 -11.57
CA LEU A 108 -13.58 -12.69 -12.06
C LEU A 108 -13.88 -12.95 -13.54
N LEU A 109 -15.04 -12.51 -14.02
CA LEU A 109 -15.50 -12.72 -15.39
C LEU A 109 -15.48 -11.45 -16.25
N HIS A 110 -14.85 -10.37 -15.78
CA HIS A 110 -14.88 -9.06 -16.47
C HIS A 110 -14.33 -9.15 -17.91
N ASP A 111 -13.33 -10.01 -18.11
CA ASP A 111 -12.56 -10.15 -19.33
C ASP A 111 -13.04 -11.27 -20.27
N VAL A 112 -14.17 -11.93 -19.98
CA VAL A 112 -14.66 -13.08 -20.75
C VAL A 112 -14.85 -12.79 -22.24
N GLY A 113 -15.07 -11.53 -22.60
CA GLY A 113 -15.18 -11.08 -23.98
C GLY A 113 -13.90 -11.21 -24.80
N LYS A 114 -12.72 -11.38 -24.17
CA LYS A 114 -11.45 -11.66 -24.87
C LYS A 114 -11.49 -12.95 -25.69
N ILE A 115 -12.49 -13.82 -25.44
CA ILE A 115 -12.75 -14.98 -26.31
C ILE A 115 -13.00 -14.56 -27.78
N GLY A 116 -13.58 -13.39 -28.02
CA GLY A 116 -13.87 -12.85 -29.34
C GLY A 116 -12.68 -12.17 -30.04
N VAL A 117 -11.57 -11.95 -29.33
CA VAL A 117 -10.39 -11.25 -29.89
C VAL A 117 -9.42 -12.27 -30.53
N PRO A 118 -8.87 -12.01 -31.73
CA PRO A 118 -7.86 -12.86 -32.36
C PRO A 118 -6.61 -13.06 -31.50
N LEU A 119 -6.03 -14.26 -31.54
CA LEU A 119 -4.89 -14.62 -30.69
C LEU A 119 -3.64 -13.83 -31.07
N GLU A 120 -3.46 -13.53 -32.35
CA GLU A 120 -2.33 -12.78 -32.91
C GLU A 120 -2.30 -11.35 -32.39
N ILE A 121 -3.46 -10.76 -32.10
CA ILE A 121 -3.60 -9.43 -31.52
C ILE A 121 -3.36 -9.48 -30.01
N LEU A 122 -3.96 -10.46 -29.31
CA LEU A 122 -3.78 -10.62 -27.86
C LEU A 122 -2.32 -10.91 -27.47
N GLN A 123 -1.59 -11.69 -28.27
CA GLN A 123 -0.22 -12.11 -27.99
C GLN A 123 0.85 -11.20 -28.63
N LYS A 124 0.46 -10.05 -29.17
CA LYS A 124 1.40 -9.14 -29.84
C LYS A 124 2.29 -8.44 -28.82
N THR A 125 3.61 -8.53 -29.00
CA THR A 125 4.61 -7.89 -28.14
C THR A 125 5.00 -6.47 -28.59
N SER A 126 4.58 -6.06 -29.79
CA SER A 126 4.77 -4.71 -30.33
C SER A 126 3.52 -3.87 -30.13
N ARG A 127 3.65 -2.54 -30.25
CA ARG A 127 2.53 -1.61 -30.17
C ARG A 127 1.44 -1.99 -31.18
N LEU A 128 0.19 -2.03 -30.71
CA LEU A 128 -0.98 -2.29 -31.54
C LEU A 128 -1.23 -1.11 -32.49
N SER A 129 -1.71 -1.41 -33.71
CA SER A 129 -2.29 -0.40 -34.59
C SER A 129 -3.62 0.09 -34.02
N ASP A 130 -4.11 1.23 -34.52
CA ASP A 130 -5.40 1.77 -34.08
C ASP A 130 -6.56 0.81 -34.39
N GLU A 131 -6.48 0.08 -35.51
CA GLU A 131 -7.45 -0.95 -35.90
C GLU A 131 -7.40 -2.17 -34.97
N GLU A 132 -6.20 -2.66 -34.64
CA GLU A 132 -6.03 -3.77 -33.69
C GLU A 132 -6.52 -3.38 -32.30
N PHE A 133 -6.23 -2.15 -31.87
CA PHE A 133 -6.69 -1.64 -30.59
C PHE A 133 -8.21 -1.48 -30.55
N LYS A 134 -8.84 -1.10 -31.67
CA LYS A 134 -10.30 -1.06 -31.79
C LYS A 134 -10.93 -2.44 -31.58
N GLN A 135 -10.31 -3.50 -32.09
CA GLN A 135 -10.80 -4.87 -31.86
C GLN A 135 -10.67 -5.29 -30.40
N ILE A 136 -9.61 -4.88 -29.69
CA ILE A 136 -9.50 -5.12 -28.25
C ILE A 136 -10.62 -4.38 -27.50
N LYS A 137 -10.92 -3.13 -27.86
CA LYS A 137 -11.98 -2.33 -27.21
C LYS A 137 -13.39 -2.91 -27.35
N GLU A 138 -13.60 -3.91 -28.19
CA GLU A 138 -14.90 -4.59 -28.33
C GLU A 138 -15.13 -5.65 -27.23
N HIS A 139 -14.08 -6.11 -26.53
CA HIS A 139 -14.23 -7.19 -25.55
C HIS A 139 -15.20 -6.87 -24.39
N PRO A 140 -15.34 -5.63 -23.87
CA PRO A 140 -16.34 -5.37 -22.83
C PRO A 140 -17.76 -5.58 -23.36
N VAL A 141 -18.03 -5.16 -24.60
CA VAL A 141 -19.34 -5.34 -25.24
C VAL A 141 -19.62 -6.81 -25.49
N VAL A 142 -18.65 -7.55 -26.02
CA VAL A 142 -18.78 -9.00 -26.25
C VAL A 142 -18.98 -9.75 -24.93
N GLY A 143 -18.20 -9.45 -23.90
CA GLY A 143 -18.31 -10.06 -22.57
C GLY A 143 -19.65 -9.75 -21.92
N GLY A 144 -20.07 -8.49 -21.96
CA GLY A 144 -21.40 -8.07 -21.51
C GLY A 144 -22.53 -8.83 -22.20
N ASN A 145 -22.45 -9.02 -23.52
CA ASN A 145 -23.45 -9.77 -24.28
C ASN A 145 -23.46 -11.26 -23.91
N ILE A 146 -22.29 -11.90 -23.79
CA ILE A 146 -22.18 -13.31 -23.36
C ILE A 146 -22.86 -13.50 -22.01
N LEU A 147 -22.49 -12.66 -21.04
CA LEU A 147 -22.97 -12.76 -19.66
C LEU A 147 -24.42 -12.31 -19.47
N SER A 148 -24.98 -11.53 -20.41
CA SER A 148 -26.39 -11.09 -20.36
C SER A 148 -27.39 -12.26 -20.43
N SER A 149 -26.93 -13.42 -20.90
CA SER A 149 -27.72 -14.67 -20.91
C SER A 149 -27.96 -15.22 -19.49
N ILE A 150 -27.20 -14.78 -18.49
CA ILE A 150 -27.36 -15.19 -17.09
C ILE A 150 -28.31 -14.21 -16.39
N HIS A 151 -29.62 -14.41 -16.59
CA HIS A 151 -30.65 -13.46 -16.17
C HIS A 151 -30.75 -13.24 -14.65
N ASP A 152 -30.43 -14.27 -13.85
CA ASP A 152 -30.48 -14.19 -12.38
C ASP A 152 -29.32 -13.36 -11.78
N SER A 153 -28.32 -13.03 -12.61
CA SER A 153 -27.06 -12.41 -12.21
C SER A 153 -26.67 -11.23 -13.11
N PRO A 154 -27.52 -10.19 -13.27
CA PRO A 154 -27.29 -9.10 -14.22
C PRO A 154 -26.02 -8.29 -13.94
N TRP A 155 -25.53 -8.29 -12.69
CA TRP A 155 -24.26 -7.64 -12.32
C TRP A 155 -23.04 -8.18 -13.09
N LEU A 156 -23.08 -9.43 -13.59
CA LEU A 156 -22.00 -10.00 -14.39
C LEU A 156 -21.80 -9.25 -15.69
N SER A 157 -22.90 -9.10 -16.42
CA SER A 157 -22.92 -8.38 -17.68
C SER A 157 -22.53 -6.92 -17.48
N ILE A 158 -22.99 -6.30 -16.38
CA ILE A 158 -22.67 -4.91 -16.03
C ILE A 158 -21.17 -4.74 -15.76
N GLY A 159 -20.57 -5.60 -14.93
CA GLY A 159 -19.14 -5.54 -14.62
C GLY A 159 -18.27 -5.70 -15.88
N ALA A 160 -18.54 -6.75 -16.67
CA ALA A 160 -17.81 -6.98 -17.90
C ALA A 160 -17.99 -5.86 -18.95
N ARG A 161 -19.17 -5.27 -19.05
CA ARG A 161 -19.44 -4.25 -20.07
C ARG A 161 -18.81 -2.89 -19.80
N TYR A 162 -18.73 -2.48 -18.53
CA TYR A 162 -18.40 -1.10 -18.17
C TYR A 162 -17.07 -0.93 -17.41
N HIS A 163 -16.31 -1.99 -17.13
CA HIS A 163 -15.05 -1.88 -16.37
C HIS A 163 -13.96 -1.02 -17.06
N HIS A 164 -14.12 -0.67 -18.33
CA HIS A 164 -13.25 0.26 -19.07
C HIS A 164 -13.83 1.66 -19.28
N GLU A 165 -14.98 1.95 -18.66
CA GLU A 165 -15.44 3.33 -18.53
C GLU A 165 -14.51 4.10 -17.59
N LYS A 166 -14.25 5.37 -17.92
CA LYS A 166 -13.40 6.26 -17.12
C LYS A 166 -14.26 7.29 -16.43
N TYR A 167 -13.93 7.62 -15.19
CA TYR A 167 -14.72 8.55 -14.37
C TYR A 167 -14.95 9.92 -15.04
N ASP A 168 -14.02 10.39 -15.87
CA ASP A 168 -14.13 11.63 -16.64
C ASP A 168 -14.99 11.55 -17.92
N GLY A 169 -15.46 10.35 -18.30
CA GLY A 169 -16.26 10.09 -19.49
C GLY A 169 -15.45 9.78 -20.75
N LYS A 170 -14.11 9.68 -20.68
CA LYS A 170 -13.26 9.35 -21.85
C LYS A 170 -13.02 7.85 -22.04
N GLY A 171 -13.78 7.02 -21.32
CA GLY A 171 -13.72 5.56 -21.39
C GLY A 171 -14.52 4.99 -22.56
N TYR A 172 -14.69 3.66 -22.53
CA TYR A 172 -15.49 2.92 -23.50
C TYR A 172 -16.25 1.80 -22.77
N PRO A 173 -17.38 1.30 -23.32
CA PRO A 173 -17.90 1.51 -24.67
C PRO A 173 -18.84 2.71 -24.88
N GLU A 174 -19.46 3.26 -23.83
CA GLU A 174 -20.54 4.24 -23.93
C GLU A 174 -20.12 5.66 -23.49
N GLY A 175 -18.95 5.82 -22.86
CA GLY A 175 -18.44 7.12 -22.41
C GLY A 175 -19.22 7.64 -21.20
N LYS A 176 -19.67 6.73 -20.33
CA LYS A 176 -20.37 7.11 -19.09
C LYS A 176 -19.46 7.91 -18.18
N LYS A 177 -20.00 8.91 -17.48
CA LYS A 177 -19.23 9.83 -16.64
C LYS A 177 -19.66 9.75 -15.17
N GLY A 178 -18.67 9.82 -14.29
CA GLY A 178 -18.89 9.89 -12.85
C GLY A 178 -19.72 8.73 -12.31
N ARG A 179 -20.79 9.05 -11.58
CA ARG A 179 -21.69 8.07 -10.95
C ARG A 179 -22.70 7.43 -11.92
N ASP A 180 -22.75 7.86 -13.19
CA ASP A 180 -23.52 7.14 -14.22
C ASP A 180 -22.87 5.80 -14.56
N ILE A 181 -21.57 5.64 -14.27
CA ILE A 181 -20.86 4.37 -14.36
C ILE A 181 -21.33 3.47 -13.20
N PRO A 182 -21.82 2.25 -13.48
CA PRO A 182 -22.24 1.32 -12.44
C PRO A 182 -21.16 1.10 -11.39
N GLU A 183 -21.56 1.05 -10.11
CA GLU A 183 -20.65 0.95 -8.97
C GLU A 183 -19.66 -0.22 -9.08
N ILE A 184 -20.16 -1.41 -9.40
CA ILE A 184 -19.36 -2.62 -9.59
C ILE A 184 -18.25 -2.39 -10.63
N ALA A 185 -18.55 -1.70 -11.74
CA ALA A 185 -17.57 -1.41 -12.77
C ALA A 185 -16.51 -0.39 -12.32
N ARG A 186 -16.91 0.63 -11.52
CA ARG A 186 -15.97 1.59 -10.92
C ARG A 186 -14.99 0.91 -9.96
N ILE A 187 -15.43 -0.10 -9.21
CA ILE A 187 -14.56 -0.90 -8.33
C ILE A 187 -13.59 -1.76 -9.16
N ILE A 188 -14.11 -2.50 -10.15
CA ILE A 188 -13.31 -3.38 -11.01
C ILE A 188 -12.23 -2.59 -11.76
N ALA A 189 -12.57 -1.40 -12.28
CA ALA A 189 -11.62 -0.57 -13.03
C ALA A 189 -10.36 -0.20 -12.21
N VAL A 190 -10.51 0.04 -10.91
CA VAL A 190 -9.39 0.33 -10.00
C VAL A 190 -8.55 -0.93 -9.76
N ALA A 191 -9.21 -2.05 -9.48
CA ALA A 191 -8.56 -3.34 -9.23
C ALA A 191 -7.79 -3.86 -10.45
N ASP A 192 -8.38 -3.78 -11.64
CA ASP A 192 -7.79 -4.18 -12.92
C ASP A 192 -6.55 -3.34 -13.24
N ALA A 193 -6.65 -2.01 -13.12
CA ALA A 193 -5.51 -1.13 -13.32
C ALA A 193 -4.36 -1.42 -12.34
N TYR A 194 -4.67 -1.69 -11.06
CA TYR A 194 -3.67 -2.08 -10.07
C TYR A 194 -2.97 -3.39 -10.45
N ASP A 195 -3.71 -4.44 -10.79
CA ASP A 195 -3.12 -5.72 -11.17
C ASP A 195 -2.30 -5.61 -12.46
N ALA A 196 -2.80 -4.85 -13.44
CA ALA A 196 -2.11 -4.61 -14.70
C ALA A 196 -0.78 -3.87 -14.53
N MET A 197 -0.68 -3.00 -13.51
CA MET A 197 0.56 -2.32 -13.15
C MET A 197 1.52 -3.19 -12.31
N THR A 198 0.99 -4.06 -11.45
CA THR A 198 1.80 -4.85 -10.49
C THR A 198 2.13 -6.27 -10.95
N SER A 199 1.71 -6.65 -12.16
CA SER A 199 2.00 -7.94 -12.79
C SER A 199 3.05 -7.82 -13.89
N ASN A 200 3.81 -8.89 -14.13
CA ASN A 200 4.78 -8.92 -15.23
C ASN A 200 4.05 -8.99 -16.57
N ARG A 201 4.48 -8.18 -17.53
CA ARG A 201 3.99 -8.19 -18.93
C ARG A 201 5.16 -8.52 -19.86
N SER A 202 4.87 -9.03 -21.06
CA SER A 202 5.91 -9.41 -22.05
C SER A 202 6.86 -8.28 -22.46
N TYR A 203 6.43 -7.04 -22.29
CA TYR A 203 7.15 -5.82 -22.67
C TYR A 203 7.63 -5.01 -21.47
N ARG A 204 7.29 -5.40 -20.24
CA ARG A 204 7.64 -4.66 -19.02
C ARG A 204 7.49 -5.51 -17.76
N GLU A 205 8.45 -5.39 -16.85
CA GLU A 205 8.32 -5.93 -15.49
C GLU A 205 7.21 -5.22 -14.70
N ALA A 206 6.82 -5.82 -13.57
CA ALA A 206 5.90 -5.21 -12.62
C ALA A 206 6.42 -3.84 -12.16
N ILE A 207 5.53 -2.84 -12.17
CA ILE A 207 5.88 -1.49 -11.71
C ILE A 207 6.10 -1.53 -10.18
N PRO A 208 7.08 -0.78 -9.65
CA PRO A 208 7.21 -0.56 -8.20
C PRO A 208 5.95 0.04 -7.55
N GLN A 209 5.62 -0.42 -6.34
CA GLN A 209 4.35 -0.14 -5.67
C GLN A 209 4.03 1.35 -5.48
N HIS A 210 5.04 2.17 -5.15
CA HIS A 210 4.87 3.62 -4.95
C HIS A 210 4.54 4.36 -6.26
N ILE A 211 5.05 3.89 -7.41
CA ILE A 211 4.65 4.45 -8.71
C ILE A 211 3.21 4.06 -9.00
N VAL A 212 2.82 2.82 -8.74
CA VAL A 212 1.41 2.38 -8.88
C VAL A 212 0.48 3.22 -8.01
N ARG A 213 0.89 3.48 -6.76
CA ARG A 213 0.20 4.40 -5.86
C ARG A 213 0.10 5.81 -6.46
N GLU A 214 1.20 6.34 -6.98
CA GLU A 214 1.22 7.67 -7.62
C GLU A 214 0.29 7.72 -8.84
N GLU A 215 0.27 6.70 -9.70
CA GLU A 215 -0.62 6.63 -10.85
C GLU A 215 -2.11 6.55 -10.45
N LEU A 216 -2.43 5.86 -9.34
CA LEU A 216 -3.78 5.86 -8.78
C LEU A 216 -4.17 7.24 -8.24
N VAL A 217 -3.25 7.96 -7.60
CA VAL A 217 -3.49 9.37 -7.17
C VAL A 217 -3.72 10.26 -8.38
N LYS A 218 -2.84 10.19 -9.39
CA LYS A 218 -2.95 10.98 -10.63
C LYS A 218 -4.25 10.69 -11.39
N GLY A 219 -4.68 9.42 -11.39
CA GLY A 219 -5.89 8.95 -12.04
C GLY A 219 -7.18 9.19 -11.25
N SER A 220 -7.10 9.59 -9.97
CA SER A 220 -8.26 9.84 -9.12
C SER A 220 -9.11 10.99 -9.68
N GLY A 221 -10.41 10.77 -9.82
CA GLY A 221 -11.35 11.75 -10.41
C GLY A 221 -11.28 11.88 -11.93
N SER A 222 -10.30 11.24 -12.58
CA SER A 222 -10.19 11.18 -14.03
C SER A 222 -10.45 9.77 -14.56
N GLN A 223 -9.46 8.88 -14.46
CA GLN A 223 -9.63 7.48 -14.82
C GLN A 223 -10.47 6.73 -13.78
N PHE A 224 -10.23 7.00 -12.50
CA PHE A 224 -10.78 6.24 -11.39
C PHE A 224 -11.80 7.05 -10.60
N ASP A 225 -12.76 6.34 -10.01
CA ASP A 225 -13.59 6.94 -8.96
C ASP A 225 -12.72 7.34 -7.77
N PRO A 226 -12.79 8.59 -7.28
CA PRO A 226 -12.02 9.05 -6.13
C PRO A 226 -12.20 8.19 -4.88
N GLU A 227 -13.40 7.66 -4.63
CA GLU A 227 -13.71 6.84 -3.46
C GLU A 227 -12.95 5.51 -3.48
N TYR A 228 -13.00 4.78 -4.60
CA TYR A 228 -12.35 3.47 -4.73
C TYR A 228 -10.85 3.59 -4.97
N ALA A 229 -10.39 4.62 -5.67
CA ALA A 229 -8.96 4.92 -5.80
C ALA A 229 -8.33 5.14 -4.42
N ARG A 230 -8.97 5.94 -3.57
CA ARG A 230 -8.55 6.20 -2.19
C ARG A 230 -8.48 4.93 -1.34
N ILE A 231 -9.46 4.03 -1.46
CA ILE A 231 -9.43 2.72 -0.77
C ILE A 231 -8.25 1.87 -1.25
N MET A 232 -8.02 1.78 -2.56
CA MET A 232 -6.86 1.03 -3.09
C MET A 232 -5.53 1.64 -2.63
N ILE A 233 -5.41 2.97 -2.65
CA ILE A 233 -4.24 3.69 -2.10
C ILE A 233 -4.03 3.33 -0.62
N HIS A 234 -5.11 3.21 0.17
CA HIS A 234 -5.01 2.76 1.56
C HIS A 234 -4.41 1.37 1.69
N MET A 235 -4.94 0.44 0.88
CA MET A 235 -4.51 -0.95 0.90
C MET A 235 -3.04 -1.05 0.50
N ILE A 236 -2.59 -0.22 -0.45
CA ILE A 236 -1.17 -0.09 -0.82
C ILE A 236 -0.34 0.45 0.36
N ASP A 237 -0.80 1.50 1.04
CA ASP A 237 -0.11 2.08 2.19
C ASP A 237 0.06 1.08 3.35
N GLN A 238 -0.88 0.15 3.50
CA GLN A 238 -0.82 -0.93 4.49
C GLN A 238 0.07 -2.10 4.06
N ASP A 239 0.34 -2.28 2.77
CA ASP A 239 1.13 -3.38 2.23
C ASP A 239 2.63 -3.05 2.19
N ILE A 240 3.19 -2.81 3.39
CA ILE A 240 4.59 -2.37 3.59
C ILE A 240 5.62 -3.36 3.00
N GLU A 241 5.26 -4.65 2.91
CA GLU A 241 6.14 -5.71 2.37
C GLU A 241 5.93 -5.97 0.87
N TYR A 242 5.15 -5.14 0.18
CA TYR A 242 4.76 -5.29 -1.23
C TYR A 242 4.30 -6.71 -1.60
N LYS A 243 3.42 -7.29 -0.76
CA LYS A 243 2.86 -8.63 -0.93
C LYS A 243 1.75 -8.67 -1.96
N MET A 244 1.06 -7.55 -2.21
CA MET A 244 -0.04 -7.40 -3.15
C MET A 244 0.48 -7.20 -4.59
N LYS A 245 1.23 -8.16 -5.11
CA LYS A 245 1.66 -8.22 -6.51
C LYS A 245 1.59 -9.64 -7.03
N GLU A 246 1.73 -9.81 -8.34
CA GLU A 246 1.91 -11.13 -8.93
C GLU A 246 3.13 -11.83 -8.32
N ARG A 247 2.91 -13.03 -7.76
CA ARG A 247 3.99 -13.91 -7.32
C ARG A 247 4.21 -14.92 -8.42
N ILE A 248 5.40 -14.94 -9.00
CA ILE A 248 5.80 -15.99 -9.94
C ILE A 248 5.71 -17.32 -9.18
N SER A 249 4.77 -18.17 -9.54
CA SER A 249 4.72 -19.56 -9.07
C SER A 249 5.82 -20.33 -9.79
N GLY A 250 7.03 -20.27 -9.25
CA GLY A 250 8.22 -20.89 -9.80
C GLY A 250 9.44 -20.34 -9.11
N SER A 251 10.17 -21.22 -8.42
CA SER A 251 11.42 -20.97 -7.69
C SER A 251 12.39 -20.08 -8.45
N GLU A 252 12.71 -18.91 -7.89
CA GLU A 252 14.02 -18.25 -7.94
C GLU A 252 13.94 -16.92 -7.17
N ALA A 253 13.79 -17.02 -5.85
CA ALA A 253 14.05 -15.91 -4.93
C ALA A 253 15.21 -16.34 -4.02
N VAL A 254 16.39 -15.87 -4.39
CA VAL A 254 17.62 -15.70 -3.60
C VAL A 254 17.92 -16.83 -2.61
N ASN A 255 18.63 -17.85 -3.10
CA ASN A 255 19.42 -18.74 -2.25
C ASN A 255 20.66 -19.20 -3.02
N THR A 256 21.49 -18.26 -3.45
CA THR A 256 22.84 -18.55 -3.94
C THR A 256 23.81 -18.29 -2.80
N ASP A 257 24.35 -19.35 -2.20
CA ASP A 257 25.37 -19.31 -1.13
C ASP A 257 26.68 -18.61 -1.56
N VAL A 258 26.80 -18.27 -2.86
CA VAL A 258 27.97 -17.72 -3.53
C VAL A 258 27.57 -16.58 -4.48
N LEU A 259 28.22 -15.42 -4.33
CA LEU A 259 28.15 -14.27 -5.22
C LEU A 259 29.49 -14.15 -5.96
N ARG A 260 29.49 -14.31 -7.28
CA ARG A 260 30.67 -14.15 -8.13
C ARG A 260 30.68 -12.75 -8.71
N CYS A 261 31.70 -11.97 -8.41
CA CYS A 261 31.81 -10.59 -8.82
C CYS A 261 32.92 -10.43 -9.86
N GLU A 262 32.54 -10.15 -11.11
CA GLU A 262 33.46 -9.69 -12.14
C GLU A 262 33.65 -8.17 -12.06
N SER A 263 32.59 -7.42 -11.74
CA SER A 263 32.63 -5.97 -11.58
C SER A 263 31.67 -5.44 -10.51
N ILE A 264 31.95 -4.24 -9.99
CA ILE A 264 31.21 -3.55 -8.91
C ILE A 264 29.70 -3.39 -9.19
N TYR A 265 29.29 -3.47 -10.45
CA TYR A 265 27.96 -3.04 -10.88
C TYR A 265 27.14 -4.11 -11.60
N HIS A 266 27.78 -5.17 -12.11
CA HIS A 266 27.05 -6.30 -12.70
C HIS A 266 26.64 -7.33 -11.64
N ASP A 267 27.46 -7.48 -10.59
CA ASP A 267 27.35 -8.59 -9.66
C ASP A 267 27.18 -8.08 -8.24
N CYS A 268 25.93 -7.75 -7.91
CA CYS A 268 25.55 -7.18 -6.63
C CYS A 268 24.65 -8.14 -5.86
N SER A 269 24.82 -8.22 -4.54
CA SER A 269 23.82 -8.85 -3.69
C SER A 269 22.53 -8.01 -3.70
N GLY A 270 21.41 -8.63 -3.31
CA GLY A 270 20.23 -7.86 -2.89
C GLY A 270 20.58 -6.91 -1.75
N GLY A 271 19.82 -5.82 -1.64
CA GLY A 271 20.05 -4.77 -0.65
C GLY A 271 19.67 -5.20 0.76
N ILE A 272 20.61 -5.03 1.68
CA ILE A 272 20.44 -5.29 3.12
C ILE A 272 20.09 -3.96 3.80
N GLY A 273 18.88 -3.87 4.37
CA GLY A 273 18.39 -2.63 4.97
C GLY A 273 19.21 -2.17 6.18
N ILE A 274 19.47 -0.85 6.25
CA ILE A 274 20.10 -0.18 7.38
C ILE A 274 19.05 0.66 8.10
N SER A 275 18.89 0.42 9.39
CA SER A 275 17.92 1.12 10.24
C SER A 275 18.57 1.55 11.56
N ARG A 276 17.76 2.04 12.51
CA ARG A 276 18.22 2.28 13.89
C ARG A 276 18.51 1.00 14.67
N ARG A 277 18.12 -0.17 14.16
CA ARG A 277 18.56 -1.47 14.68
C ARG A 277 19.91 -1.80 14.06
N LYS A 278 20.83 -2.31 14.88
CA LYS A 278 22.16 -2.68 14.39
C LYS A 278 22.05 -3.92 13.50
N THR A 279 22.50 -3.79 12.26
CA THR A 279 22.57 -4.87 11.27
C THR A 279 23.99 -5.42 11.24
N ARG A 280 24.16 -6.71 11.54
CA ARG A 280 25.45 -7.42 11.51
C ARG A 280 25.51 -8.35 10.30
N ILE A 281 26.50 -8.14 9.45
CA ILE A 281 26.75 -8.90 8.24
C ILE A 281 28.09 -9.61 8.37
N ARG A 282 28.11 -10.92 8.11
CA ARG A 282 29.33 -11.74 8.03
C ARG A 282 29.46 -12.28 6.62
N LEU A 283 30.68 -12.27 6.09
CA LEU A 283 30.98 -12.83 4.77
C LEU A 283 32.43 -13.32 4.70
N CYS A 284 32.69 -14.21 3.75
CA CYS A 284 34.03 -14.64 3.34
C CYS A 284 34.26 -14.23 1.89
N SER A 285 35.47 -13.77 1.54
CA SER A 285 35.82 -13.49 0.15
C SER A 285 37.11 -14.20 -0.28
N GLN A 286 37.16 -14.56 -1.55
CA GLN A 286 38.36 -15.09 -2.21
C GLN A 286 38.53 -14.46 -3.60
N PRO A 287 39.75 -14.16 -4.06
CA PRO A 287 39.98 -13.71 -5.44
C PRO A 287 39.53 -14.78 -6.44
N ASP A 288 39.03 -14.34 -7.59
CA ASP A 288 38.83 -15.24 -8.72
C ASP A 288 40.19 -15.62 -9.33
N GLY A 289 40.33 -16.86 -9.80
CA GLY A 289 41.60 -17.48 -10.14
C GLY A 289 42.43 -16.65 -11.13
N GLY A 290 43.57 -16.09 -10.68
CA GLY A 290 44.54 -15.39 -11.53
C GLY A 290 44.71 -13.88 -11.29
N THR A 291 44.03 -13.29 -10.32
CA THR A 291 44.11 -11.85 -9.98
C THR A 291 44.87 -11.56 -8.68
N ASP A 292 45.38 -10.32 -8.51
CA ASP A 292 46.10 -9.90 -7.30
C ASP A 292 45.14 -9.76 -6.11
N LYS A 293 45.51 -10.35 -4.97
CA LYS A 293 44.77 -10.28 -3.70
C LYS A 293 44.50 -8.85 -3.22
N ASN A 294 45.31 -7.86 -3.63
CA ASN A 294 45.12 -6.45 -3.25
C ASN A 294 44.11 -5.69 -4.14
N GLU A 295 43.76 -6.26 -5.30
CA GLU A 295 42.75 -5.70 -6.20
C GLU A 295 41.37 -6.34 -5.92
N SER A 296 41.35 -7.63 -5.56
CA SER A 296 40.15 -8.41 -5.24
C SER A 296 39.64 -8.21 -3.79
N ILE A 297 39.28 -6.98 -3.43
CA ILE A 297 38.71 -6.65 -2.11
C ILE A 297 37.21 -6.38 -2.25
N PRO A 298 36.35 -7.00 -1.43
CA PRO A 298 34.92 -6.71 -1.46
C PRO A 298 34.64 -5.22 -1.27
N THR A 299 33.61 -4.76 -1.95
CA THR A 299 33.10 -3.40 -1.88
C THR A 299 31.65 -3.47 -1.46
N ILE A 300 31.24 -2.54 -0.60
CA ILE A 300 29.83 -2.32 -0.31
C ILE A 300 29.35 -1.05 -0.97
N ILE A 301 28.18 -1.12 -1.60
CA ILE A 301 27.47 0.03 -2.13
C ILE A 301 26.40 0.41 -1.11
N ILE A 302 26.45 1.66 -0.65
CA ILE A 302 25.40 2.25 0.18
C ILE A 302 24.48 3.02 -0.74
N PHE A 303 23.22 2.60 -0.85
CA PHE A 303 22.28 3.17 -1.82
C PHE A 303 20.84 3.23 -1.28
N ASP A 304 20.01 3.98 -2.00
CA ASP A 304 18.55 3.99 -1.86
C ASP A 304 17.94 3.58 -3.21
N ALA A 305 17.10 2.56 -3.21
CA ALA A 305 16.29 2.16 -4.34
C ALA A 305 15.04 1.46 -3.82
N LEU A 306 13.94 1.59 -4.53
CA LEU A 306 12.64 1.16 -4.03
C LEU A 306 12.44 -0.35 -4.07
N ASP A 307 13.20 -1.04 -4.90
CA ASP A 307 13.27 -2.49 -4.96
C ASP A 307 14.44 -3.07 -4.15
N ALA A 308 15.21 -2.21 -3.47
CA ALA A 308 16.44 -2.57 -2.75
C ALA A 308 17.49 -3.28 -3.63
N HIS A 309 17.61 -2.96 -4.92
CA HIS A 309 18.68 -3.47 -5.79
C HIS A 309 19.54 -2.33 -6.37
N VAL A 310 20.78 -2.68 -6.75
CA VAL A 310 21.74 -1.75 -7.34
C VAL A 310 21.46 -1.61 -8.84
N HIS A 311 21.28 -0.37 -9.31
CA HIS A 311 20.94 -0.05 -10.72
C HIS A 311 21.89 1.02 -11.29
N PRO A 312 23.16 0.67 -11.54
CA PRO A 312 24.20 1.61 -11.92
C PRO A 312 24.16 1.91 -13.42
N GLY A 313 24.28 3.19 -13.79
CA GLY A 313 24.21 3.62 -15.20
C GLY A 313 22.79 3.68 -15.79
N GLU A 314 21.79 3.20 -15.06
CA GLU A 314 20.38 3.51 -15.27
C GLU A 314 19.95 4.73 -14.44
N GLU A 315 20.77 5.79 -14.45
CA GLU A 315 20.43 7.07 -13.79
C GLU A 315 19.10 7.66 -14.33
N ASP A 316 18.66 7.20 -15.50
CA ASP A 316 17.38 7.50 -16.15
C ASP A 316 16.25 6.49 -15.85
N ASN A 317 16.46 5.45 -15.04
CA ASN A 317 15.36 4.63 -14.54
C ASN A 317 14.64 5.38 -13.41
N LYS A 318 13.95 6.45 -13.82
CA LYS A 318 13.12 7.34 -13.00
C LYS A 318 12.12 6.60 -12.13
N TYR A 319 11.84 5.33 -12.40
CA TYR A 319 10.86 4.52 -11.68
C TYR A 319 11.42 3.92 -10.38
N LEU A 320 12.69 3.50 -10.35
CA LEU A 320 13.32 2.86 -9.19
C LEU A 320 13.97 3.87 -8.23
N LEU A 321 14.19 5.10 -8.73
CA LEU A 321 14.76 6.24 -8.00
C LEU A 321 16.09 5.89 -7.32
N TYR A 322 16.88 5.04 -7.98
CA TYR A 322 18.19 4.60 -7.54
C TYR A 322 19.05 5.82 -7.20
N TYR A 323 19.64 5.79 -6.02
CA TYR A 323 20.46 6.88 -5.50
C TYR A 323 21.60 6.31 -4.68
N GLU A 324 22.78 6.36 -5.25
CA GLU A 324 23.99 5.86 -4.61
C GLU A 324 24.57 6.90 -3.66
N TYR A 325 24.68 6.56 -2.38
CA TYR A 325 25.28 7.44 -1.38
C TYR A 325 26.81 7.37 -1.45
N ALA A 326 27.37 6.18 -1.35
CA ALA A 326 28.83 5.96 -1.36
C ALA A 326 29.17 4.50 -1.67
N GLN A 327 30.41 4.28 -2.11
CA GLN A 327 31.01 2.95 -2.19
C GLN A 327 32.12 2.85 -1.15
N ILE A 328 32.18 1.75 -0.42
CA ILE A 328 33.17 1.52 0.63
C ILE A 328 33.86 0.20 0.34
N ARG A 329 35.14 0.26 0.00
CA ARG A 329 35.98 -0.93 -0.12
C ARG A 329 36.36 -1.40 1.29
N LEU A 330 36.35 -2.72 1.54
CA LEU A 330 36.54 -3.28 2.89
C LEU A 330 37.99 -3.21 3.43
N ASP A 331 38.81 -2.33 2.84
CA ASP A 331 40.11 -1.84 3.33
C ASP A 331 40.06 -0.35 3.76
N GLY A 332 38.86 0.23 3.83
CA GLY A 332 38.63 1.59 4.33
C GLY A 332 38.66 2.69 3.29
N LYS A 333 38.80 2.37 1.99
CA LYS A 333 38.67 3.36 0.92
C LYS A 333 37.19 3.68 0.67
N VAL A 334 36.85 4.95 0.76
CA VAL A 334 35.48 5.44 0.51
C VAL A 334 35.47 6.29 -0.75
N LYS A 335 34.55 5.99 -1.66
CA LYS A 335 34.18 6.84 -2.80
C LYS A 335 32.84 7.49 -2.48
N GLU A 336 32.88 8.79 -2.22
CA GLU A 336 31.68 9.60 -2.02
C GLU A 336 30.97 9.80 -3.36
N CYS A 337 29.68 9.49 -3.41
CA CYS A 337 28.84 9.73 -4.60
C CYS A 337 27.86 10.87 -4.32
N ASN A 338 26.98 10.70 -3.35
CA ASN A 338 25.94 11.67 -2.98
C ASN A 338 25.82 11.92 -1.46
N VAL A 339 26.80 11.52 -0.67
CA VAL A 339 26.88 11.91 0.75
C VAL A 339 27.32 13.36 0.89
N ARG A 340 26.89 14.03 1.96
CA ARG A 340 27.36 15.38 2.31
C ARG A 340 28.80 15.36 2.81
N LYS A 341 29.19 14.25 3.46
CA LYS A 341 30.52 14.02 4.02
C LYS A 341 30.69 12.56 4.40
N SER A 342 31.92 12.04 4.29
CA SER A 342 32.34 10.80 4.93
C SER A 342 33.52 11.02 5.88
N GLU A 343 33.65 10.18 6.89
CA GLU A 343 34.81 10.12 7.79
C GLU A 343 35.19 8.67 8.05
N VAL A 344 36.48 8.34 7.96
CA VAL A 344 37.01 7.00 8.24
C VAL A 344 37.96 7.07 9.42
N ARG A 345 37.74 6.24 10.44
CA ARG A 345 38.61 6.17 11.63
C ARG A 345 39.13 4.76 11.82
N PHE A 346 40.45 4.60 11.76
CA PHE A 346 41.12 3.33 12.03
C PHE A 346 41.36 3.16 13.54
N SER A 347 41.21 1.94 14.03
CA SER A 347 41.43 1.58 15.43
C SER A 347 42.42 0.42 15.54
N ASN A 348 43.17 0.39 16.64
CA ASN A 348 44.04 -0.75 16.94
C ASN A 348 43.17 -1.97 17.31
N LYS A 349 43.60 -3.15 16.87
CA LYS A 349 42.85 -4.40 17.06
C LYS A 349 42.83 -4.81 18.54
N ASP A 350 41.65 -4.95 19.14
CA ASP A 350 41.51 -5.67 20.42
C ASP A 350 41.78 -7.16 20.19
N THR A 351 42.60 -7.77 21.02
CA THR A 351 43.07 -9.16 20.90
C THR A 351 41.98 -10.24 21.11
N ASP A 352 40.74 -9.84 21.47
CA ASP A 352 39.73 -10.75 22.03
C ASP A 352 38.49 -11.00 21.13
N MET A 353 38.48 -10.59 19.86
CA MET A 353 37.37 -10.98 18.95
C MET A 353 37.51 -12.44 18.47
N GLU A 354 36.88 -13.36 19.21
CA GLU A 354 36.62 -14.72 18.73
C GLU A 354 35.67 -14.70 17.53
N TYR A 355 36.17 -15.07 16.35
CA TYR A 355 35.33 -15.39 15.20
C TYR A 355 34.65 -16.74 15.49
N PRO A 356 33.30 -16.81 15.63
CA PRO A 356 32.64 -18.07 15.90
C PRO A 356 32.93 -19.08 14.80
N SER A 357 33.36 -20.28 15.18
CA SER A 357 33.72 -21.37 14.26
C SER A 357 32.47 -21.90 13.54
N LEU A 358 32.11 -21.28 12.42
CA LEU A 358 31.05 -21.75 11.55
C LEU A 358 31.66 -22.04 10.17
N TYR A 359 31.95 -23.34 9.98
CA TYR A 359 32.38 -24.03 8.77
C TYR A 359 33.81 -23.76 8.26
N ASP A 360 34.52 -24.88 8.16
CA ASP A 360 35.90 -25.09 7.72
C ASP A 360 36.00 -24.85 6.20
N THR A 361 36.44 -23.67 5.77
CA THR A 361 36.99 -23.46 4.42
C THR A 361 38.26 -22.62 4.56
N GLN A 362 39.41 -23.25 4.32
CA GLN A 362 40.73 -22.75 4.68
C GLN A 362 41.29 -21.60 3.81
N ASP A 363 40.55 -21.05 2.84
CA ASP A 363 41.17 -20.25 1.75
C ASP A 363 40.62 -18.82 1.50
N GLY A 364 39.74 -18.27 2.36
CA GLY A 364 39.13 -16.95 2.17
C GLY A 364 39.35 -15.93 3.30
N GLN A 365 39.38 -14.64 2.98
CA GLN A 365 39.44 -13.56 3.97
C GLN A 365 38.05 -13.30 4.56
N ARG A 366 37.98 -13.20 5.89
CA ARG A 366 36.72 -12.99 6.63
C ARG A 366 36.49 -11.52 6.96
N TYR A 367 35.23 -11.11 6.86
CA TYR A 367 34.78 -9.76 7.18
C TYR A 367 33.56 -9.80 8.09
N MET A 368 33.52 -8.84 9.02
CA MET A 368 32.35 -8.50 9.82
C MET A 368 32.03 -7.03 9.56
N ILE A 369 30.77 -6.74 9.27
CA ILE A 369 30.26 -5.39 9.09
C ILE A 369 29.11 -5.22 10.07
N GLU A 370 29.17 -4.20 10.91
CA GLU A 370 28.03 -3.75 11.71
C GLU A 370 27.59 -2.39 11.19
N ALA A 371 26.30 -2.25 10.86
CA ALA A 371 25.73 -1.06 10.30
C ALA A 371 24.59 -0.55 11.19
N VAL A 372 24.55 0.76 11.41
CA VAL A 372 23.41 1.42 12.04
C VAL A 372 23.19 2.76 11.36
N ARG A 373 21.93 3.13 11.20
CA ARG A 373 21.52 4.43 10.71
C ARG A 373 20.74 5.17 11.77
N ASN A 374 21.09 6.43 11.96
CA ASN A 374 20.34 7.33 12.80
C ASN A 374 20.11 8.65 12.06
N ARG A 375 18.84 8.98 11.81
CA ARG A 375 18.44 10.13 10.98
C ARG A 375 19.19 10.16 9.65
N ASP A 376 20.01 11.19 9.47
CA ASP A 376 20.82 11.51 8.29
C ASP A 376 22.26 10.97 8.39
N HIS A 377 22.57 10.11 9.35
CA HIS A 377 23.92 9.53 9.48
C HIS A 377 23.87 8.01 9.49
N ILE A 378 24.84 7.39 8.81
CA ILE A 378 25.12 5.96 8.87
C ILE A 378 26.48 5.77 9.52
N GLN A 379 26.58 4.84 10.45
CA GLN A 379 27.86 4.37 10.99
C GLN A 379 28.03 2.89 10.67
N LEU A 380 29.20 2.57 10.16
CA LEU A 380 29.63 1.22 9.80
C LEU A 380 30.88 0.90 10.60
N TRP A 381 30.88 -0.22 11.32
CA TRP A 381 32.10 -0.81 11.88
C TRP A 381 32.49 -2.01 11.03
N ILE A 382 33.66 -1.93 10.42
CA ILE A 382 34.17 -2.96 9.53
C ILE A 382 35.44 -3.54 10.16
N SER A 383 35.49 -4.86 10.27
CA SER A 383 36.67 -5.56 10.74
C SER A 383 36.98 -6.76 9.88
N ASN A 384 38.27 -6.98 9.65
CA ASN A 384 38.81 -8.15 8.97
C ASN A 384 40.00 -8.73 9.78
N GLU A 385 40.74 -9.65 9.19
CA GLU A 385 41.88 -10.28 9.86
C GLU A 385 43.08 -9.33 10.09
N LYS A 386 43.16 -8.22 9.38
CA LYS A 386 44.27 -7.25 9.42
C LYS A 386 43.91 -5.99 10.20
N GLU A 387 42.70 -5.46 10.04
CA GLU A 387 42.33 -4.13 10.50
C GLU A 387 40.89 -4.03 11.01
N LYS A 388 40.63 -2.98 11.79
CA LYS A 388 39.29 -2.57 12.23
C LYS A 388 39.18 -1.06 12.05
N PHE A 389 38.14 -0.63 11.35
CA PHE A 389 37.86 0.77 11.13
C PHE A 389 36.36 1.03 11.20
N GLU A 390 36.01 2.29 11.46
CA GLU A 390 34.67 2.78 11.30
C GLU A 390 34.57 3.74 10.13
N VAL A 391 33.42 3.72 9.44
CA VAL A 391 33.05 4.70 8.42
C VAL A 391 31.76 5.37 8.88
N ILE A 392 31.76 6.70 8.90
CA ILE A 392 30.58 7.51 9.19
C ILE A 392 30.23 8.26 7.91
N LEU A 393 28.98 8.16 7.48
CA LEU A 393 28.44 8.85 6.31
C LEU A 393 27.35 9.83 6.75
N ALA A 394 27.47 11.10 6.35
CA ALA A 394 26.39 12.08 6.44
C ALA A 394 25.57 12.05 5.14
N LEU A 395 24.35 11.55 5.21
CA LEU A 395 23.39 11.48 4.11
C LEU A 395 22.84 12.86 3.76
N PRO A 396 22.33 13.07 2.52
CA PRO A 396 21.73 14.33 2.10
C PRO A 396 20.29 14.53 2.61
N CYS A 397 19.68 13.52 3.23
CA CYS A 397 18.34 13.59 3.81
C CYS A 397 18.14 12.54 4.91
N THR A 398 17.13 12.76 5.75
CA THR A 398 16.68 11.83 6.80
C THR A 398 15.64 10.83 6.30
N SER A 399 14.95 11.14 5.20
CA SER A 399 13.69 10.48 4.80
C SER A 399 13.82 9.31 3.82
N ARG A 400 14.91 9.20 3.07
CA ARG A 400 15.13 8.10 2.12
C ARG A 400 15.50 6.79 2.81
N TYR A 401 15.38 5.65 2.15
CA TYR A 401 15.92 4.39 2.68
C TYR A 401 17.45 4.34 2.53
N ALA A 402 18.07 3.35 3.15
CA ALA A 402 19.48 3.05 2.98
C ALA A 402 19.68 1.54 3.03
N TYR A 403 20.34 1.01 2.01
CA TYR A 403 20.65 -0.40 1.85
C TYR A 403 22.15 -0.59 1.63
N ILE A 404 22.64 -1.77 2.01
CA ILE A 404 23.98 -2.26 1.71
C ILE A 404 23.84 -3.34 0.64
N SER A 405 24.49 -3.17 -0.50
CA SER A 405 24.74 -4.28 -1.43
C SER A 405 26.22 -4.63 -1.38
N ILE A 406 26.52 -5.93 -1.41
CA ILE A 406 27.88 -6.47 -1.46
C ILE A 406 28.24 -6.77 -2.90
N THR A 407 29.44 -6.38 -3.31
CA THR A 407 29.99 -6.58 -4.65
C THR A 407 31.52 -6.57 -4.60
N GLY A 408 32.20 -6.53 -5.76
CA GLY A 408 33.64 -6.43 -5.88
C GLY A 408 34.11 -6.57 -7.32
N GLU A 409 35.43 -6.58 -7.51
CA GLU A 409 36.05 -6.86 -8.81
C GLU A 409 36.86 -8.15 -8.68
N HIS A 410 36.65 -9.07 -9.62
CA HIS A 410 37.37 -10.35 -9.72
C HIS A 410 37.46 -11.13 -8.39
N LEU A 411 36.33 -11.35 -7.74
CA LEU A 411 36.27 -12.09 -6.48
C LEU A 411 34.97 -12.88 -6.32
N GLU A 412 35.02 -13.92 -5.50
CA GLU A 412 33.83 -14.63 -5.03
C GLU A 412 33.58 -14.29 -3.55
N VAL A 413 32.33 -13.95 -3.21
CA VAL A 413 31.84 -13.78 -1.85
C VAL A 413 30.96 -14.95 -1.47
N HIS A 414 31.21 -15.53 -0.31
CA HIS A 414 30.52 -16.71 0.20
C HIS A 414 29.95 -16.44 1.60
N ASN A 415 28.98 -17.26 2.00
CA ASN A 415 28.48 -17.32 3.38
C ASN A 415 27.99 -15.96 3.92
N ILE A 416 27.32 -15.16 3.09
CA ILE A 416 26.73 -13.89 3.52
C ILE A 416 25.63 -14.18 4.55
N LYS A 417 25.88 -13.87 5.82
CA LYS A 417 24.92 -14.04 6.92
C LYS A 417 24.56 -12.69 7.50
N VAL A 418 23.27 -12.39 7.54
CA VAL A 418 22.72 -11.14 8.07
C VAL A 418 21.95 -11.44 9.36
N ASN A 419 22.20 -10.64 10.39
CA ASN A 419 21.44 -10.64 11.63
C ASN A 419 21.11 -9.19 11.99
N VAL A 420 19.89 -8.91 12.41
CA VAL A 420 19.45 -7.59 12.84
C VAL A 420 19.04 -7.69 14.30
N ASP A 421 19.64 -6.86 15.15
CA ASP A 421 19.31 -6.82 16.58
C ASP A 421 17.82 -6.43 16.76
N GLU A 422 17.16 -6.94 17.80
CA GLU A 422 15.76 -6.59 18.10
C GLU A 422 15.63 -5.15 18.63
N ASP A 423 16.62 -4.73 19.40
CA ASP A 423 16.67 -3.43 20.07
C ASP A 423 17.04 -2.29 19.13
N VAL A 424 16.44 -1.13 19.37
CA VAL A 424 16.69 0.11 18.62
C VAL A 424 17.77 0.91 19.35
N THR A 425 18.77 1.40 18.61
CA THR A 425 19.84 2.24 19.17
C THR A 425 19.35 3.65 19.55
N ASP A 426 19.97 4.26 20.56
CA ASP A 426 19.69 5.63 21.00
C ASP A 426 19.86 6.66 19.86
N TRP A 427 19.09 7.76 19.89
CA TRP A 427 19.13 8.81 18.85
C TRP A 427 20.50 9.47 18.67
N ASP A 428 21.34 9.46 19.70
CA ASP A 428 22.67 10.06 19.69
C ASP A 428 23.80 9.02 19.52
N ALA A 429 23.45 7.75 19.23
CA ALA A 429 24.43 6.67 19.13
C ALA A 429 25.42 6.83 17.96
N VAL A 430 25.05 7.57 16.90
CA VAL A 430 25.90 7.82 15.73
C VAL A 430 26.53 9.20 15.85
N PRO A 431 27.88 9.32 15.85
CA PRO A 431 28.54 10.62 15.89
C PRO A 431 28.19 11.46 14.67
N ARG A 432 27.82 12.73 14.89
CA ARG A 432 27.54 13.68 13.80
C ARG A 432 28.86 14.20 13.21
N ILE A 433 28.99 14.13 11.89
CA ILE A 433 30.16 14.64 11.15
C ILE A 433 29.82 15.84 10.26
N ALA A 434 28.53 16.16 10.14
CA ALA A 434 27.98 17.30 9.42
C ALA A 434 26.80 17.93 10.18
N GLU A 435 26.51 19.20 9.88
CA GLU A 435 25.39 19.92 10.49
C GLU A 435 24.04 19.21 10.26
N GLU A 436 23.09 19.44 11.16
CA GLU A 436 21.72 18.94 11.01
C GLU A 436 21.05 19.56 9.78
N ILE A 437 20.37 18.71 9.02
CA ILE A 437 19.57 19.15 7.89
C ILE A 437 18.34 19.84 8.47
N SER A 438 18.22 21.13 8.20
CA SER A 438 17.05 21.90 8.56
C SER A 438 16.59 22.73 7.38
N PHE A 439 15.31 22.60 7.05
CA PHE A 439 14.65 23.38 6.02
C PHE A 439 13.85 24.56 6.60
N ILE A 440 13.94 24.77 7.93
CA ILE A 440 13.17 25.79 8.65
C ILE A 440 14.03 26.76 9.47
N LYS A 441 15.33 26.47 9.64
CA LYS A 441 16.25 27.19 10.54
C LYS A 441 16.35 28.69 10.23
N ASP A 442 16.40 29.05 8.95
CA ASP A 442 16.57 30.42 8.48
C ASP A 442 15.27 31.01 7.89
N CYS A 443 14.13 30.36 8.11
CA CYS A 443 12.83 30.79 7.61
C CYS A 443 12.13 31.73 8.59
N PRO A 444 11.33 32.70 8.11
CA PRO A 444 10.44 33.48 8.96
C PRO A 444 9.53 32.59 9.81
N THR A 445 9.20 33.03 11.01
CA THR A 445 8.25 32.36 11.90
C THR A 445 7.07 33.29 12.13
N GLY A 446 5.85 32.79 11.90
CA GLY A 446 4.61 33.53 12.13
C GLY A 446 4.07 33.34 13.55
N ASP A 447 2.73 33.30 13.66
CA ASP A 447 2.02 33.06 14.92
C ASP A 447 2.28 31.66 15.49
N ILE A 448 2.53 30.68 14.62
CA ILE A 448 2.79 29.29 14.97
C ILE A 448 4.24 28.92 14.60
N PRO A 449 4.97 28.19 15.48
CA PRO A 449 6.32 27.74 15.16
C PRO A 449 6.38 26.91 13.89
N ASN A 450 7.44 27.13 13.10
CA ASN A 450 7.74 26.35 11.91
C ASN A 450 7.92 24.86 12.26
N ILE A 451 7.51 23.98 11.34
CA ILE A 451 7.71 22.54 11.48
C ILE A 451 8.37 21.97 10.22
N GLN A 452 9.17 20.93 10.40
CA GLN A 452 9.69 20.10 9.32
C GLN A 452 9.31 18.64 9.61
N SER A 453 8.65 17.98 8.67
CA SER A 453 8.16 16.61 8.83
C SER A 453 8.99 15.68 7.97
N ASP A 454 9.90 14.94 8.59
CA ASP A 454 10.86 14.04 7.91
C ASP A 454 10.24 12.72 7.40
N GLY A 455 8.98 12.50 7.72
CA GLY A 455 8.19 11.34 7.33
C GLY A 455 6.71 11.62 7.61
N PRO A 456 5.81 10.69 7.30
CA PRO A 456 4.38 10.92 7.42
C PRO A 456 4.01 11.21 8.88
N ARG A 457 3.56 12.44 9.13
CA ARG A 457 3.09 12.94 10.43
C ARG A 457 4.10 12.92 11.58
N LEU A 458 5.41 12.89 11.28
CA LEU A 458 6.44 12.89 12.33
C LEU A 458 6.57 14.24 13.05
N ALA A 459 6.12 15.33 12.43
CA ALA A 459 6.01 16.64 13.07
C ALA A 459 4.64 17.24 12.82
N THR A 460 4.08 17.87 13.86
CA THR A 460 2.75 18.47 13.81
C THR A 460 2.78 19.78 14.60
N THR A 461 2.07 20.80 14.11
CA THR A 461 1.87 22.02 14.88
C THR A 461 1.01 21.73 16.11
N LYS A 462 1.01 22.66 17.08
CA LYS A 462 -0.08 22.67 18.06
C LYS A 462 -1.43 22.85 17.34
N GLY A 463 -2.49 22.29 17.91
CA GLY A 463 -3.85 22.48 17.40
C GLY A 463 -4.26 23.95 17.51
N MET A 464 -4.76 24.47 16.40
CA MET A 464 -5.34 25.81 16.28
C MET A 464 -6.85 25.68 16.37
N LEU A 465 -7.47 26.36 17.33
CA LEU A 465 -8.91 26.25 17.57
C LEU A 465 -9.69 26.82 16.37
N ILE A 466 -10.59 26.02 15.80
CA ILE A 466 -11.42 26.44 14.67
C ILE A 466 -12.59 27.29 15.18
N GLY A 467 -12.58 28.58 14.82
CA GLY A 467 -13.66 29.54 15.09
C GLY A 467 -14.76 29.54 14.02
N GLU A 468 -15.59 30.59 14.01
CA GLU A 468 -16.62 30.79 12.99
C GLU A 468 -15.98 30.92 11.61
N ASN A 469 -15.09 31.91 11.41
CA ASN A 469 -14.28 32.06 10.19
C ASN A 469 -12.79 32.15 10.57
N MET A 470 -11.97 31.36 9.90
CA MET A 470 -10.54 31.27 10.13
C MET A 470 -9.83 31.18 8.79
N LYS A 471 -8.77 31.96 8.62
CA LYS A 471 -7.86 31.85 7.48
C LYS A 471 -6.47 31.50 7.99
N LEU A 472 -5.86 30.49 7.37
CA LEU A 472 -4.46 30.14 7.54
C LEU A 472 -3.66 30.61 6.33
N SER A 473 -2.52 31.24 6.57
CA SER A 473 -1.50 31.51 5.56
C SER A 473 -0.20 30.88 6.02
N PHE A 474 0.50 30.19 5.13
CA PHE A 474 1.82 29.61 5.44
C PHE A 474 2.64 29.45 4.17
N HIS A 475 3.95 29.37 4.31
CA HIS A 475 4.86 28.99 3.24
C HIS A 475 5.18 27.50 3.35
N GLU A 476 4.93 26.74 2.29
CA GLU A 476 5.31 25.33 2.21
C GLU A 476 6.56 25.13 1.35
N MET A 477 7.28 24.04 1.59
CA MET A 477 8.27 23.51 0.65
C MET A 477 8.42 22.01 0.84
N SER A 478 8.25 21.21 -0.22
CA SER A 478 8.67 19.80 -0.20
C SER A 478 10.19 19.69 -0.19
N TYR A 479 10.74 18.68 0.46
CA TYR A 479 12.20 18.49 0.48
C TYR A 479 12.76 18.33 -0.94
N PRO A 480 13.99 18.79 -1.22
CA PRO A 480 14.60 18.59 -2.54
C PRO A 480 14.67 17.11 -2.96
N THR A 481 14.75 16.22 -1.97
CA THR A 481 14.76 14.76 -2.15
C THR A 481 13.38 14.14 -2.30
N ALA A 482 12.29 14.90 -2.09
CA ALA A 482 10.91 14.43 -2.22
C ALA A 482 10.62 14.01 -3.67
N ARG A 483 9.89 12.91 -3.84
CA ARG A 483 9.73 12.27 -5.16
C ARG A 483 8.27 12.03 -5.54
N LEU A 484 7.35 12.16 -4.59
CA LEU A 484 5.98 11.70 -4.68
C LEU A 484 5.02 12.88 -4.50
N VAL A 485 3.87 12.84 -5.18
CA VAL A 485 2.89 13.95 -5.17
C VAL A 485 2.28 14.24 -3.79
N TRP A 486 2.37 13.29 -2.86
CA TRP A 486 1.88 13.47 -1.49
C TRP A 486 2.93 13.97 -0.50
N HIS A 487 4.17 14.19 -0.93
CA HIS A 487 5.16 14.83 -0.07
C HIS A 487 4.84 16.33 0.03
N CYS A 488 3.82 16.66 0.81
CA CYS A 488 3.24 17.98 0.93
C CYS A 488 2.62 18.14 2.33
N PRO A 489 2.17 19.35 2.70
CA PRO A 489 1.43 19.62 3.92
C PRO A 489 0.09 18.89 3.98
N TYR A 490 -0.26 18.50 5.20
CA TYR A 490 -1.52 17.86 5.55
C TYR A 490 -2.25 18.72 6.59
N PHE A 491 -3.58 18.71 6.51
CA PHE A 491 -4.51 19.29 7.45
C PHE A 491 -5.09 18.18 8.31
N CYS A 492 -4.85 18.24 9.62
CA CYS A 492 -5.48 17.34 10.59
C CYS A 492 -6.58 18.11 11.34
N ILE A 493 -7.84 17.75 11.12
CA ILE A 493 -8.98 18.24 11.90
C ILE A 493 -9.28 17.21 12.99
N PHE A 494 -9.30 17.65 14.24
CA PHE A 494 -9.42 16.74 15.39
C PHE A 494 -10.03 17.45 16.61
N THR A 495 -10.35 16.67 17.64
CA THR A 495 -10.56 17.17 19.00
C THR A 495 -9.62 16.48 19.99
N SER A 496 -9.21 17.19 21.03
CA SER A 496 -8.49 16.65 22.18
C SER A 496 -8.60 17.59 23.37
N SER A 497 -8.28 17.10 24.56
CA SER A 497 -8.42 17.84 25.82
C SER A 497 -7.42 18.99 25.93
N ASP A 498 -6.23 18.82 25.36
CA ASP A 498 -5.09 19.74 25.43
C ASP A 498 -4.80 20.47 24.10
N GLY A 499 -5.60 20.22 23.05
CA GLY A 499 -5.39 20.76 21.72
C GLY A 499 -4.14 20.22 21.03
N GLN A 500 -3.59 19.09 21.46
CA GLN A 500 -2.49 18.41 20.78
C GLN A 500 -3.00 17.21 19.95
N VAL A 501 -2.35 16.98 18.81
CA VAL A 501 -2.51 15.73 18.05
C VAL A 501 -1.93 14.59 18.87
N ASP A 502 -2.65 13.46 18.92
CA ASP A 502 -2.35 12.30 19.77
C ASP A 502 -2.35 12.61 21.29
N GLY A 503 -2.98 13.71 21.69
CA GLY A 503 -3.17 14.11 23.09
C GLY A 503 -4.26 13.32 23.83
N GLU A 504 -4.61 13.77 25.04
CA GLU A 504 -5.63 13.11 25.86
C GLU A 504 -7.04 13.26 25.25
N ASN A 505 -7.78 12.16 25.12
CA ASN A 505 -9.08 12.09 24.43
C ASN A 505 -9.02 12.56 22.97
N TYR A 506 -7.93 12.24 22.28
CA TYR A 506 -7.76 12.55 20.87
C TYR A 506 -8.75 11.77 20.00
N HIS A 507 -9.50 12.50 19.19
CA HIS A 507 -10.28 11.94 18.09
C HIS A 507 -9.97 12.73 16.82
N GLU A 508 -9.44 12.03 15.82
CA GLU A 508 -9.24 12.58 14.48
C GLU A 508 -10.60 12.61 13.75
N TYR A 509 -10.85 13.64 12.96
CA TYR A 509 -12.06 13.75 12.13
C TYR A 509 -11.72 13.76 10.64
N LEU A 510 -10.64 14.42 10.25
CA LEU A 510 -10.18 14.45 8.86
C LEU A 510 -8.67 14.62 8.83
N LEU A 511 -7.99 13.77 8.05
CA LEU A 511 -6.65 14.06 7.56
C LEU A 511 -6.75 14.32 6.06
N LEU A 512 -6.39 15.52 5.62
CA LEU A 512 -6.48 15.96 4.24
C LEU A 512 -5.13 16.49 3.76
N LYS A 513 -4.57 15.90 2.72
CA LYS A 513 -3.31 16.33 2.10
C LYS A 513 -3.57 17.44 1.09
N MET A 514 -2.59 18.31 0.86
CA MET A 514 -2.68 19.38 -0.14
C MET A 514 -2.81 18.91 -1.59
N ASN A 515 -2.46 17.65 -1.89
CA ASN A 515 -2.75 17.04 -3.18
C ASN A 515 -4.19 16.47 -3.30
N GLY A 516 -5.02 16.66 -2.27
CA GLY A 516 -6.42 16.24 -2.23
C GLY A 516 -6.66 14.85 -1.64
N GLU A 517 -5.62 14.04 -1.44
CA GLU A 517 -5.77 12.77 -0.72
C GLU A 517 -6.35 13.01 0.67
N SER A 518 -7.36 12.23 1.05
CA SER A 518 -7.98 12.35 2.37
C SER A 518 -8.17 11.00 3.02
N TRP A 519 -8.15 10.98 4.35
CA TRP A 519 -8.55 9.82 5.13
C TRP A 519 -9.91 10.03 5.78
N LYS A 520 -10.72 8.96 5.76
CA LYS A 520 -11.91 8.91 6.60
C LYS A 520 -11.43 8.51 7.98
N SER A 521 -11.52 9.44 8.92
CA SER A 521 -11.31 9.14 10.32
C SER A 521 -12.54 8.44 10.92
N GLU A 522 -12.36 7.93 12.14
CA GLU A 522 -13.18 7.05 13.00
C GLU A 522 -14.72 7.08 12.86
N GLU A 523 -15.38 6.07 13.44
CA GLU A 523 -16.84 5.92 13.51
C GLU A 523 -17.51 7.10 14.26
N LYS A 524 -17.67 8.27 13.61
CA LYS A 524 -18.48 9.44 14.05
C LYS A 524 -18.41 10.65 13.09
N VAL A 525 -17.76 10.55 11.94
CA VAL A 525 -17.63 11.67 11.00
C VAL A 525 -18.00 11.27 9.57
N GLU A 526 -18.73 12.14 8.90
CA GLU A 526 -18.98 12.06 7.46
C GLU A 526 -18.16 13.13 6.74
N ASN A 527 -17.19 12.70 5.93
CA ASN A 527 -16.34 13.59 5.16
C ASN A 527 -16.74 13.55 3.68
N THR A 528 -16.99 14.72 3.10
CA THR A 528 -17.10 14.92 1.66
C THR A 528 -15.96 15.81 1.21
N VAL A 529 -15.07 15.29 0.37
CA VAL A 529 -13.93 16.03 -0.18
C VAL A 529 -14.09 16.06 -1.70
N ASN A 530 -14.22 17.25 -2.26
CA ASN A 530 -14.24 17.49 -3.69
C ASN A 530 -12.89 18.07 -4.10
N ILE A 531 -12.31 17.49 -5.16
CA ILE A 531 -11.04 17.92 -5.73
C ILE A 531 -11.32 18.34 -7.17
N GLU A 532 -10.92 19.54 -7.53
CA GLU A 532 -10.99 20.05 -8.90
C GLU A 532 -9.60 20.44 -9.38
N LEU A 533 -9.20 19.91 -10.53
CA LEU A 533 -8.01 20.36 -11.25
C LEU A 533 -8.43 21.53 -12.15
N THR A 534 -8.08 22.75 -11.76
CA THR A 534 -8.44 23.99 -12.46
C THR A 534 -7.58 24.18 -13.72
N GLU A 535 -7.87 25.22 -14.52
CA GLU A 535 -7.07 25.56 -15.71
C GLU A 535 -5.62 25.91 -15.37
N ALA A 536 -5.34 26.28 -14.12
CA ALA A 536 -3.98 26.56 -13.63
C ALA A 536 -3.17 25.28 -13.34
N PHE A 537 -3.78 24.09 -13.38
CA PHE A 537 -3.10 22.83 -13.11
C PHE A 537 -2.25 22.39 -14.30
N GLU A 538 -0.93 22.56 -14.19
CA GLU A 538 0.05 22.22 -15.24
C GLU A 538 0.45 20.73 -15.24
N GLY A 539 -0.12 19.91 -14.36
CA GLY A 539 0.19 18.48 -14.22
C GLY A 539 0.97 18.13 -12.94
N TRP A 540 0.89 16.86 -12.54
CA TRP A 540 1.44 16.37 -11.28
C TRP A 540 2.97 16.38 -11.18
N ASP A 541 3.69 16.27 -12.30
CA ASP A 541 5.15 16.40 -12.27
C ASP A 541 5.56 17.86 -12.06
N THR A 542 4.88 18.80 -12.72
CA THR A 542 5.07 20.23 -12.50
C THR A 542 4.68 20.64 -11.07
N TRP A 543 3.61 20.06 -10.53
CA TRP A 543 3.22 20.20 -9.14
C TRP A 543 4.38 19.87 -8.20
N LYS A 544 4.98 18.67 -8.33
CA LYS A 544 6.11 18.23 -7.49
C LYS A 544 7.28 19.20 -7.55
N GLU A 545 7.66 19.63 -8.76
CA GLU A 545 8.80 20.53 -8.93
C GLU A 545 8.55 21.93 -8.36
N LYS A 546 7.33 22.47 -8.51
CA LYS A 546 6.95 23.75 -7.89
C LYS A 546 6.87 23.66 -6.37
N ASN A 547 6.36 22.57 -5.81
CA ASN A 547 6.34 22.37 -4.36
C ASN A 547 7.77 22.34 -3.75
N LYS A 548 8.76 21.79 -4.47
CA LYS A 548 10.18 21.83 -4.04
C LYS A 548 10.80 23.22 -4.06
N GLN A 549 10.26 24.13 -4.87
CA GLN A 549 10.74 25.53 -4.93
C GLN A 549 10.20 26.37 -3.77
N GLY A 550 9.15 25.88 -3.12
CA GLY A 550 8.44 26.55 -2.05
C GLY A 550 7.42 27.55 -2.56
N LEU A 551 6.29 27.67 -1.85
CA LEU A 551 5.20 28.56 -2.22
C LEU A 551 4.30 28.94 -1.04
N ASP A 552 3.62 30.07 -1.19
CA ASP A 552 2.69 30.57 -0.20
C ASP A 552 1.29 29.97 -0.41
N CYS A 553 0.74 29.41 0.65
CA CYS A 553 -0.53 28.72 0.67
C CYS A 553 -1.54 29.47 1.54
N ASN A 554 -2.80 29.44 1.12
CA ASN A 554 -3.90 30.04 1.86
C ASN A 554 -5.03 29.02 2.01
N VAL A 555 -5.51 28.84 3.24
CA VAL A 555 -6.59 27.90 3.55
C VAL A 555 -7.67 28.64 4.31
N GLN A 556 -8.90 28.56 3.82
CA GLN A 556 -10.08 29.10 4.48
C GLN A 556 -10.80 27.97 5.20
N ILE A 557 -11.10 28.18 6.48
CA ILE A 557 -11.75 27.20 7.34
C ILE A 557 -12.91 27.90 8.04
N ARG A 558 -14.05 27.22 8.10
CA ARG A 558 -15.26 27.77 8.70
C ARG A 558 -15.99 26.68 9.45
N ARG A 559 -16.50 26.99 10.64
CA ARG A 559 -17.27 26.04 11.45
C ARG A 559 -18.70 26.52 11.66
N GLU A 560 -19.66 25.65 11.37
CA GLU A 560 -21.08 25.86 11.63
C GLU A 560 -21.61 24.68 12.47
N SER A 561 -21.70 24.84 13.80
CA SER A 561 -22.11 23.78 14.74
C SER A 561 -21.29 22.48 14.57
N ASP A 562 -21.89 21.48 13.91
CA ASP A 562 -21.41 20.14 13.64
C ASP A 562 -20.63 20.03 12.33
N ARG A 563 -20.57 21.11 11.54
CA ARG A 563 -19.94 21.13 10.21
C ARG A 563 -18.66 21.93 10.22
N VAL A 564 -17.61 21.38 9.63
CA VAL A 564 -16.37 22.09 9.32
C VAL A 564 -16.19 22.12 7.81
N PHE A 565 -16.01 23.33 7.28
CA PHE A 565 -15.72 23.59 5.88
C PHE A 565 -14.26 23.96 5.75
N LEU A 566 -13.57 23.40 4.75
CA LEU A 566 -12.20 23.75 4.41
C LEU A 566 -12.09 23.97 2.91
N GLN A 567 -11.53 25.10 2.51
CA GLN A 567 -11.29 25.46 1.11
C GLN A 567 -9.85 25.90 0.92
N THR A 568 -9.20 25.40 -0.14
CA THR A 568 -7.87 25.82 -0.57
C THR A 568 -7.72 25.62 -2.06
N GLU A 569 -6.93 26.48 -2.70
CA GLU A 569 -6.45 26.25 -4.06
C GLU A 569 -4.96 26.52 -4.08
N ASN A 570 -4.19 25.52 -4.47
CA ASN A 570 -2.75 25.60 -4.60
C ASN A 570 -2.37 25.06 -5.97
N LEU A 571 -1.52 25.72 -6.75
CA LEU A 571 -1.03 25.24 -8.07
C LEU A 571 -2.10 24.57 -8.98
N GLY A 572 -3.33 25.08 -8.96
CA GLY A 572 -4.46 24.57 -9.74
C GLY A 572 -5.15 23.32 -9.18
N VAL A 573 -4.78 22.82 -8.00
CA VAL A 573 -5.54 21.84 -7.24
C VAL A 573 -6.43 22.59 -6.25
N ARG A 574 -7.72 22.68 -6.56
CA ARG A 574 -8.75 23.22 -5.65
C ARG A 574 -9.35 22.09 -4.83
N ILE A 575 -9.41 22.28 -3.52
CA ILE A 575 -10.00 21.34 -2.58
C ILE A 575 -11.12 22.05 -1.83
N ASP A 576 -12.30 21.44 -1.87
CA ASP A 576 -13.48 21.83 -1.12
C ASP A 576 -13.91 20.66 -0.23
N SER A 577 -13.79 20.83 1.08
CA SER A 577 -14.03 19.79 2.08
C SER A 577 -15.16 20.19 3.03
N ILE A 578 -16.04 19.23 3.33
CA ILE A 578 -17.09 19.32 4.33
C ILE A 578 -17.00 18.10 5.25
N SER A 579 -16.75 18.33 6.53
CA SER A 579 -16.77 17.33 7.59
C SER A 579 -17.99 17.53 8.48
N ILE A 580 -18.86 16.53 8.59
CA ILE A 580 -20.01 16.50 9.50
C ILE A 580 -19.64 15.64 10.70
N ILE A 581 -19.44 16.28 11.86
CA ILE A 581 -18.94 15.69 13.10
C ILE A 581 -20.13 15.34 14.00
N GLN A 582 -20.51 14.07 14.05
CA GLN A 582 -21.78 13.62 14.63
C GLN A 582 -21.84 13.78 16.17
N ASP A 583 -20.70 13.71 16.86
CA ASP A 583 -20.60 13.85 18.31
C ASP A 583 -20.55 15.31 18.80
N CYS A 584 -20.50 16.28 17.87
CA CYS A 584 -20.61 17.73 18.15
C CYS A 584 -19.72 18.21 19.32
N PRO A 585 -18.40 17.99 19.29
CA PRO A 585 -17.51 18.38 20.37
C PRO A 585 -17.52 19.90 20.57
N GLU A 586 -17.34 20.38 21.80
CA GLU A 586 -17.25 21.82 22.07
C GLU A 586 -16.09 22.46 21.30
N LYS A 587 -14.92 21.82 21.33
CA LYS A 587 -13.68 22.31 20.69
C LYS A 587 -13.26 21.41 19.55
N VAL A 588 -13.01 22.02 18.40
CA VAL A 588 -12.44 21.37 17.22
C VAL A 588 -11.21 22.18 16.84
N TYR A 589 -10.11 21.48 16.55
CA TYR A 589 -8.83 22.06 16.20
C TYR A 589 -8.43 21.64 14.80
N ILE A 590 -7.60 22.45 14.17
CA ILE A 590 -6.81 22.09 12.99
C ILE A 590 -5.33 22.15 13.34
N ALA A 591 -4.55 21.16 12.90
CA ALA A 591 -3.10 21.21 12.94
C ALA A 591 -2.52 21.01 11.54
N LEU A 592 -1.37 21.62 11.28
CA LEU A 592 -0.57 21.36 10.09
C LEU A 592 0.43 20.26 10.41
N THR A 593 0.55 19.30 9.50
CA THR A 593 1.55 18.23 9.52
C THR A 593 1.94 17.92 8.08
N GLY A 594 2.64 16.83 7.79
CA GLY A 594 2.99 16.50 6.41
C GLY A 594 3.91 15.30 6.28
N ASP A 595 4.44 15.12 5.09
CA ASP A 595 5.45 14.12 4.77
C ASP A 595 6.52 14.72 3.85
N GLN A 596 7.78 14.61 4.25
CA GLN A 596 8.94 15.19 3.56
C GLN A 596 8.74 16.64 3.11
N CYS A 597 8.24 17.49 4.01
CA CYS A 597 8.00 18.90 3.74
C CYS A 597 8.31 19.78 4.96
N ALA A 598 8.58 21.05 4.67
CA ALA A 598 8.73 22.12 5.63
C ALA A 598 7.52 23.05 5.53
N ILE A 599 7.01 23.49 6.67
CA ILE A 599 5.90 24.42 6.80
C ILE A 599 6.37 25.56 7.67
N THR A 600 6.40 26.76 7.10
CA THR A 600 7.02 27.95 7.67
C THR A 600 6.12 29.17 7.55
N ASP A 601 6.46 30.25 8.26
CA ASP A 601 5.75 31.53 8.19
C ASP A 601 4.22 31.38 8.39
N ILE A 602 3.83 30.61 9.41
CA ILE A 602 2.44 30.22 9.65
C ILE A 602 1.69 31.33 10.40
N HIS A 603 0.69 31.93 9.76
CA HIS A 603 -0.16 33.01 10.30
C HIS A 603 -1.62 32.58 10.39
N ILE A 604 -2.29 33.04 11.44
CA ILE A 604 -3.71 32.80 11.70
C ILE A 604 -4.46 34.13 11.66
N PHE A 605 -5.48 34.21 10.81
CA PHE A 605 -6.39 35.34 10.76
C PHE A 605 -7.79 34.86 11.16
N ASN A 606 -8.30 35.37 12.27
CA ASN A 606 -9.69 35.14 12.69
C ASN A 606 -10.51 36.35 12.24
N GLU A 607 -11.55 36.11 11.44
CA GLU A 607 -12.45 37.15 10.93
C GLU A 607 -13.76 37.22 11.69
#